data_AF-A0A258V2T5-F1
#
_entry.id   AF-A0A258V2T5-F1
#
_cell.length_a   1.000
_cell.length_b   1.000
_cell.length_c   1.000
_cell.angle_alpha   90.00
_cell.angle_beta   90.00
_cell.angle_gamma   90.00
#
_symmetry.space_group_name_H-M   'P 1'
#
loop_
_entity.id
_entity.type
_entity.pdbx_description
1 polymer ?
#
loop_
_entity_poly.entity_id
_entity_poly.type
_entity_poly.pdbx_seq_one_letter_code
_entity_poly.pdbx_strand_id
1 'polypeptide(L)'
;MVKTLVLIGAIALLPLLAHAADDKEKWEHKAVADKPQVVLNPAKAYIVVQADYVVVPQFMKRPNADEAAKHAAKRAEELAKEREKWTKKHAAWEKDMATLAKAPSSVKRPTEPQEPTEANFSWPRYEQVHAVYLGPQNRFAKGEGGKSTYLHEVEPGEYVFYGNAMAGGVGGICACLGTVAFKAEAGKVTSLGQFRMPWVDGLRGPKEQRAKTSLDLPEGVTTMAFAPIAFSDPRIPADMVVPARFTPVDRMPNWFGLEVDRVMPIEGVMRYERDKVVDLTVAAGPATP
;
A
#
# COMPACT_ATOMS: atom_id res chain seq x y z
N MET A 1 -52.90 1.46 -16.48
CA MET A 1 -51.87 1.83 -15.48
C MET A 1 -51.25 0.55 -14.92
N VAL A 2 -50.13 0.12 -15.49
CA VAL A 2 -49.40 -1.10 -15.11
C VAL A 2 -48.30 -0.67 -14.14
N LYS A 3 -48.32 -1.17 -12.90
CA LYS A 3 -47.25 -0.95 -11.91
C LYS A 3 -46.31 -2.15 -11.94
N THR A 4 -45.16 -1.96 -12.56
CA THR A 4 -44.04 -2.91 -12.55
C THR A 4 -43.32 -2.79 -11.21
N LEU A 5 -43.39 -3.84 -10.38
CA LEU A 5 -42.59 -3.96 -9.17
C LEU A 5 -41.20 -4.49 -9.57
N VAL A 6 -40.19 -3.63 -9.46
CA VAL A 6 -38.78 -4.00 -9.62
C VAL A 6 -38.32 -4.65 -8.31
N LEU A 7 -38.02 -5.95 -8.37
CA LEU A 7 -37.41 -6.70 -7.28
C LEU A 7 -35.91 -6.35 -7.25
N ILE A 8 -35.49 -5.55 -6.27
CA ILE A 8 -34.07 -5.28 -6.02
C ILE A 8 -33.48 -6.53 -5.35
N GLY A 9 -32.73 -7.32 -6.13
CA GLY A 9 -31.95 -8.43 -5.61
C GLY A 9 -30.81 -7.90 -4.73
N ALA A 10 -30.85 -8.22 -3.44
CA ALA A 10 -29.75 -7.97 -2.53
C ALA A 10 -28.57 -8.87 -2.91
N ILE A 11 -27.55 -8.29 -3.55
CA ILE A 11 -26.24 -8.91 -3.67
C ILE A 11 -25.67 -9.00 -2.26
N ALA A 12 -25.61 -10.21 -1.70
CA ALA A 12 -24.90 -10.48 -0.47
C ALA A 12 -23.41 -10.24 -0.71
N LEU A 13 -22.94 -9.04 -0.38
CA LEU A 13 -21.53 -8.76 -0.13
C LEU A 13 -21.14 -9.63 1.06
N LEU A 14 -20.46 -10.75 0.80
CA LEU A 14 -19.71 -11.46 1.83
C LEU A 14 -18.68 -10.47 2.38
N PRO A 15 -18.74 -10.08 3.65
CA PRO A 15 -17.62 -9.38 4.25
C PRO A 15 -16.46 -10.38 4.26
N LEU A 16 -15.41 -10.09 3.50
CA LEU A 16 -14.08 -10.61 3.78
C LEU A 16 -13.74 -10.11 5.19
N LEU A 17 -14.12 -10.90 6.20
CA LEU A 17 -13.57 -10.77 7.54
C LEU A 17 -12.10 -11.09 7.38
N ALA A 18 -11.28 -10.05 7.21
CA ALA A 18 -9.88 -10.14 7.52
C ALA A 18 -9.81 -10.60 8.97
N HIS A 19 -9.43 -11.87 9.19
CA HIS A 19 -9.01 -12.31 10.50
C HIS A 19 -7.97 -11.32 10.97
N ALA A 20 -8.29 -10.60 12.05
CA ALA A 20 -7.38 -9.65 12.67
C ALA A 20 -6.10 -10.41 13.00
N ALA A 21 -5.04 -10.15 12.20
CA ALA A 21 -3.73 -10.63 12.54
C ALA A 21 -3.41 -10.09 13.93
N ASP A 22 -3.06 -10.99 14.84
CA ASP A 22 -2.74 -10.74 16.25
C ASP A 22 -2.02 -9.38 16.43
N ASP A 23 -2.68 -8.47 17.16
CA ASP A 23 -2.37 -7.06 17.50
C ASP A 23 -0.96 -6.83 18.13
N LYS A 24 -0.09 -7.83 18.12
CA LYS A 24 1.21 -7.83 18.78
C LYS A 24 2.40 -7.58 17.88
N GLU A 25 2.23 -7.65 16.56
CA GLU A 25 3.28 -7.11 15.69
C GLU A 25 3.14 -5.58 15.72
N LYS A 26 3.83 -4.96 16.68
CA LYS A 26 3.89 -3.51 16.80
C LYS A 26 4.65 -2.96 15.60
N TRP A 27 3.93 -2.76 14.51
CA TRP A 27 4.41 -1.99 13.37
C TRP A 27 4.29 -0.51 13.72
N GLU A 28 5.43 0.10 14.05
CA GLU A 28 5.49 1.51 14.44
C GLU A 28 6.21 2.32 13.38
N HIS A 29 5.47 3.24 12.75
CA HIS A 29 6.01 4.35 11.97
C HIS A 29 5.33 5.64 12.44
N LYS A 30 6.02 6.78 12.34
CA LYS A 30 5.43 8.06 12.77
C LYS A 30 5.97 9.23 11.97
N ALA A 31 5.12 10.23 11.76
CA ALA A 31 5.55 11.48 11.14
C ALA A 31 6.53 12.21 12.06
N VAL A 32 7.59 12.75 11.48
CA VAL A 32 8.47 13.68 12.19
C VAL A 32 7.76 15.03 12.27
N ALA A 33 7.52 15.49 13.49
CA ALA A 33 6.82 16.75 13.73
C ALA A 33 7.63 17.94 13.21
N ASP A 34 6.94 18.91 12.62
CA ASP A 34 7.51 20.20 12.25
C ASP A 34 7.83 21.00 13.52
N LYS A 35 9.08 20.92 13.98
CA LYS A 35 9.61 21.62 15.16
C LYS A 35 10.85 22.42 14.77
N PRO A 36 11.17 23.52 15.50
CA PRO A 36 12.39 24.27 15.27
C PRO A 36 13.68 23.44 15.43
N GLN A 37 13.64 22.45 16.33
CA GLN A 37 14.70 21.48 16.54
C GLN A 37 14.16 20.08 16.31
N VAL A 38 14.91 19.27 15.57
CA VAL A 38 14.55 17.90 15.19
C VAL A 38 15.65 16.97 15.69
N VAL A 39 15.26 15.99 16.49
CA VAL A 39 16.18 14.93 16.96
C VAL A 39 15.74 13.63 16.30
N LEU A 40 16.63 13.06 15.50
CA LEU A 40 16.40 11.80 14.80
C LEU A 40 17.12 10.66 15.54
N ASN A 41 16.43 9.52 15.68
CA ASN A 41 16.95 8.31 16.28
C ASN A 41 17.87 7.59 15.28
N PRO A 42 19.16 7.38 15.58
CA PRO A 42 20.10 6.73 14.67
C PRO A 42 19.78 5.24 14.41
N ALA A 43 18.98 4.59 15.26
CA ALA A 43 18.54 3.21 15.04
C ALA A 43 17.38 3.10 14.04
N LYS A 44 16.72 4.22 13.71
CA LYS A 44 15.59 4.26 12.78
C LYS A 44 16.04 4.77 11.41
N ALA A 45 15.27 4.43 10.40
CA ALA A 45 15.41 5.03 9.08
C ALA A 45 14.35 6.11 8.87
N TYR A 46 14.57 6.98 7.90
CA TYR A 46 13.64 8.06 7.57
C TYR A 46 13.38 8.12 6.08
N ILE A 47 12.13 8.34 5.71
CA ILE A 47 11.70 8.53 4.32
C ILE A 47 11.21 9.97 4.18
N VAL A 48 11.73 10.70 3.18
CA VAL A 48 11.26 12.04 2.85
C VAL A 48 10.71 12.11 1.43
N VAL A 49 9.55 12.75 1.30
CA VAL A 49 8.86 12.99 0.04
C VAL A 49 8.43 14.45 -0.04
N GLN A 50 8.71 15.09 -1.18
CA GLN A 50 8.25 16.44 -1.49
C GLN A 50 7.11 16.37 -2.51
N ALA A 51 6.14 17.27 -2.43
CA ALA A 51 5.06 17.39 -3.41
C ALA A 51 4.57 18.85 -3.49
N ASP A 52 4.00 19.25 -4.62
CA ASP A 52 3.41 20.60 -4.76
C ASP A 52 1.95 20.69 -4.27
N TYR A 53 1.45 19.62 -3.66
CA TYR A 53 0.10 19.52 -3.09
C TYR A 53 0.08 18.49 -1.97
N VAL A 54 -1.08 18.36 -1.34
CA VAL A 54 -1.33 17.30 -0.37
C VAL A 54 -1.37 15.96 -1.09
N VAL A 55 -0.57 15.01 -0.61
CA VAL A 55 -0.44 13.65 -1.14
C VAL A 55 -0.49 12.68 0.03
N VAL A 56 -0.84 11.43 -0.27
CA VAL A 56 -0.89 10.34 0.69
C VAL A 56 -0.14 9.12 0.13
N PRO A 57 1.19 9.22 -0.12
CA PRO A 57 1.94 8.10 -0.63
C PRO A 57 1.98 6.98 0.42
N GLN A 58 1.63 5.78 -0.04
CA GLN A 58 1.67 4.54 0.72
C GLN A 58 2.90 3.74 0.29
N PHE A 59 3.67 3.30 1.28
CA PHE A 59 4.80 2.39 1.11
C PHE A 59 4.53 1.09 1.84
N MET A 60 5.13 0.00 1.36
CA MET A 60 5.07 -1.31 2.00
C MET A 60 6.48 -1.78 2.28
N LYS A 61 6.77 -2.14 3.54
CA LYS A 61 8.04 -2.78 3.85
C LYS A 61 8.01 -4.22 3.30
N ARG A 62 9.06 -4.59 2.57
CA ARG A 62 9.26 -5.98 2.17
C ARG A 62 9.95 -6.74 3.29
N PRO A 63 9.54 -7.99 3.56
CA PRO A 63 10.17 -8.78 4.60
C PRO A 63 11.59 -9.16 4.17
N ASN A 64 12.53 -9.11 5.10
CA ASN A 64 13.75 -9.90 4.98
C ASN A 64 13.47 -11.39 5.24
N ALA A 65 14.49 -12.25 5.11
CA ALA A 65 14.32 -13.69 5.26
C ALA A 65 13.76 -14.10 6.64
N ASP A 66 14.24 -13.48 7.72
CA ASP A 66 13.80 -13.78 9.08
C ASP A 66 12.37 -13.29 9.34
N GLU A 67 12.02 -12.12 8.83
CA GLU A 67 10.67 -11.54 8.90
C GLU A 67 9.66 -12.40 8.12
N ALA A 68 10.03 -12.84 6.92
CA ALA A 68 9.23 -13.74 6.11
C ALA A 68 8.98 -15.08 6.84
N ALA A 69 10.03 -15.65 7.44
CA ALA A 69 9.92 -16.89 8.21
C ALA A 69 9.02 -16.74 9.45
N LYS A 70 9.19 -15.65 10.21
CA LYS A 70 8.36 -15.34 11.39
C LYS A 70 6.89 -15.16 11.01
N HIS A 71 6.62 -14.42 9.94
CA HIS A 71 5.26 -14.22 9.46
C HIS A 71 4.64 -15.53 8.95
N ALA A 72 5.40 -16.37 8.24
CA ALA A 72 4.93 -17.69 7.81
C ALA A 72 4.59 -18.60 9.00
N ALA A 73 5.44 -18.61 10.03
CA ALA A 73 5.19 -19.36 11.26
C ALA A 73 3.93 -18.87 11.99
N LYS A 74 3.74 -17.55 12.11
CA LYS A 74 2.54 -16.96 12.71
C LYS A 74 1.28 -17.33 11.93
N ARG A 75 1.33 -17.31 10.59
CA ARG A 75 0.22 -17.78 9.75
C ARG A 75 -0.12 -19.25 10.01
N ALA A 76 0.89 -20.11 10.12
CA ALA A 76 0.68 -21.54 10.37
C ALA A 76 0.05 -21.79 11.76
N GLU A 77 0.49 -21.05 12.78
CA GLU A 77 -0.10 -21.09 14.12
C GLU A 77 -1.58 -20.67 14.10
N GLU A 78 -1.90 -19.57 13.41
CA GLU A 78 -3.28 -19.08 13.33
C GLU A 78 -4.19 -20.00 12.49
N LEU A 79 -3.65 -20.63 11.44
CA LEU A 79 -4.37 -21.68 10.72
C LEU A 79 -4.71 -22.86 11.64
N ALA A 80 -3.76 -23.30 12.48
CA ALA A 80 -4.00 -24.39 13.42
C ALA A 80 -5.08 -24.02 14.45
N LYS A 81 -5.06 -22.79 14.98
CA LYS A 81 -6.09 -22.27 15.88
C LYS A 81 -7.47 -22.20 15.20
N GLU A 82 -7.53 -21.73 13.95
CA GLU A 82 -8.79 -21.70 13.19
C GLU A 82 -9.32 -23.10 12.88
N ARG A 83 -8.45 -24.07 12.59
CA ARG A 83 -8.83 -25.48 12.45
C ARG A 83 -9.44 -26.04 13.74
N GLU A 84 -8.85 -25.74 14.90
CA GLU A 84 -9.41 -26.15 16.20
C GLU A 84 -10.80 -25.52 16.45
N LYS A 85 -10.96 -24.23 16.13
CA LYS A 85 -12.26 -23.54 16.21
C LYS A 85 -13.27 -24.17 15.24
N TRP A 86 -12.84 -24.53 14.04
CA TRP A 86 -13.69 -25.21 13.06
C TRP A 86 -14.15 -26.57 13.57
N THR A 87 -13.28 -27.41 14.16
CA THR A 87 -13.69 -28.71 14.70
C THR A 87 -14.83 -28.58 15.73
N LYS A 88 -14.76 -27.55 16.60
CA LYS A 88 -15.83 -27.27 17.57
C LYS A 88 -17.12 -26.81 16.90
N LYS A 89 -17.03 -25.92 15.89
CA LYS A 89 -18.18 -25.43 15.13
C LYS A 89 -18.84 -26.53 14.29
N HIS A 90 -18.04 -27.39 13.69
CA HIS A 90 -18.49 -28.51 12.87
C HIS A 90 -19.23 -29.54 13.73
N ALA A 91 -18.67 -29.94 14.87
CA ALA A 91 -19.36 -30.83 15.82
C ALA A 91 -20.67 -30.23 16.37
N ALA A 92 -20.75 -28.90 16.54
CA ALA A 92 -22.01 -28.23 16.90
C ALA A 92 -23.02 -28.28 15.74
N TRP A 93 -22.58 -28.01 14.52
CA TRP A 93 -23.41 -28.12 13.32
C TRP A 93 -23.95 -29.54 13.12
N GLU A 94 -23.14 -30.58 13.34
CA GLU A 94 -23.60 -31.97 13.26
C GLU A 94 -24.73 -32.26 14.27
N LYS A 95 -24.62 -31.75 15.50
CA LYS A 95 -25.67 -31.87 16.53
C LYS A 95 -26.95 -31.11 16.14
N ASP A 96 -26.81 -29.92 15.57
CA ASP A 96 -27.94 -29.13 15.09
C ASP A 96 -28.67 -29.86 13.95
N MET A 97 -27.91 -30.41 13.00
CA MET A 97 -28.45 -31.18 11.88
C MET A 97 -29.14 -32.46 12.34
N ALA A 98 -28.60 -33.16 13.34
CA ALA A 98 -29.25 -34.33 13.95
C ALA A 98 -30.57 -33.97 14.63
N THR A 99 -30.62 -32.83 15.33
CA THR A 99 -31.84 -32.31 15.97
C THR A 99 -32.90 -31.94 14.93
N LEU A 100 -32.47 -31.36 13.80
CA LEU A 100 -33.32 -30.94 12.69
C LEU A 100 -33.68 -32.06 11.71
N ALA A 101 -33.22 -33.30 11.93
CA ALA A 101 -33.42 -34.41 11.00
C ALA A 101 -34.91 -34.73 10.73
N LYS A 102 -35.79 -34.51 11.73
CA LYS A 102 -37.24 -34.71 11.64
C LYS A 102 -38.03 -33.41 11.47
N ALA A 103 -37.34 -32.28 11.37
CA ALA A 103 -38.01 -30.99 11.23
C ALA A 103 -38.61 -30.84 9.82
N PRO A 104 -39.74 -30.11 9.68
CA PRO A 104 -40.31 -29.78 8.37
C PRO A 104 -39.29 -29.06 7.48
N SER A 105 -39.41 -29.20 6.16
CA SER A 105 -38.54 -28.55 5.17
C SER A 105 -38.61 -27.01 5.19
N SER A 106 -39.64 -26.44 5.83
CA SER A 106 -39.77 -25.00 6.07
C SER A 106 -38.80 -24.47 7.15
N VAL A 107 -38.17 -25.35 7.93
CA VAL A 107 -37.17 -24.96 8.93
C VAL A 107 -35.82 -24.73 8.24
N LYS A 108 -35.31 -23.50 8.33
CA LYS A 108 -34.01 -23.13 7.76
C LYS A 108 -32.89 -23.92 8.45
N ARG A 109 -32.12 -24.65 7.66
CA ARG A 109 -30.96 -25.42 8.14
C ARG A 109 -29.72 -24.54 8.21
N PRO A 110 -28.87 -24.72 9.23
CA PRO A 110 -27.59 -24.01 9.29
C PRO A 110 -26.65 -24.49 8.17
N THR A 111 -25.88 -23.55 7.62
CA THR A 111 -24.82 -23.88 6.64
C THR A 111 -23.67 -24.56 7.34
N GLU A 112 -23.12 -25.61 6.73
CA GLU A 112 -21.93 -26.27 7.24
C GLU A 112 -20.75 -25.29 7.28
N PRO A 113 -20.03 -25.19 8.41
CA PRO A 113 -18.85 -24.35 8.47
C PRO A 113 -17.76 -24.90 7.55
N GLN A 114 -17.18 -24.05 6.70
CA GLN A 114 -16.07 -24.44 5.81
C GLN A 114 -14.80 -24.72 6.61
N GLU A 115 -14.13 -25.85 6.34
CA GLU A 115 -12.84 -26.19 6.93
C GLU A 115 -11.76 -25.19 6.49
N PRO A 116 -11.00 -24.58 7.42
CA PRO A 116 -9.82 -23.80 7.10
C PRO A 116 -8.70 -24.71 6.57
N THR A 117 -8.19 -24.36 5.40
CA THR A 117 -7.11 -25.03 4.67
C THR A 117 -6.08 -24.00 4.27
N GLU A 118 -4.90 -24.45 3.82
CA GLU A 118 -3.88 -23.57 3.27
C GLU A 118 -4.40 -22.67 2.13
N ALA A 119 -5.35 -23.18 1.34
CA ALA A 119 -5.86 -22.50 0.14
C ALA A 119 -6.97 -21.47 0.43
N ASN A 120 -7.78 -21.68 1.47
CA ASN A 120 -8.92 -20.80 1.79
C ASN A 120 -8.72 -19.99 3.08
N PHE A 121 -7.64 -20.22 3.83
CA PHE A 121 -7.34 -19.46 5.02
C PHE A 121 -6.81 -18.07 4.66
N SER A 122 -7.68 -17.08 4.88
CA SER A 122 -7.37 -15.67 4.70
C SER A 122 -6.45 -15.19 5.82
N TRP A 123 -5.24 -14.80 5.43
CA TRP A 123 -4.25 -14.21 6.32
C TRP A 123 -3.58 -13.05 5.58
N PRO A 124 -3.46 -11.86 6.18
CA PRO A 124 -2.86 -10.72 5.49
C PRO A 124 -1.42 -11.03 5.11
N ARG A 125 -0.96 -10.49 3.98
CA ARG A 125 0.44 -10.54 3.59
C ARG A 125 1.27 -9.62 4.48
N TYR A 126 2.57 -9.90 4.58
CA TYR A 126 3.50 -9.11 5.38
C TYR A 126 3.41 -7.62 5.05
N GLU A 127 3.40 -7.31 3.77
CA GLU A 127 3.32 -5.96 3.23
C GLU A 127 2.02 -5.22 3.61
N GLN A 128 0.90 -5.95 3.79
CA GLN A 128 -0.39 -5.36 4.16
C GLN A 128 -0.41 -4.90 5.62
N VAL A 129 0.32 -5.60 6.50
CA VAL A 129 0.43 -5.25 7.93
C VAL A 129 1.65 -4.37 8.24
N HIS A 130 2.57 -4.21 7.27
CA HIS A 130 3.75 -3.32 7.36
C HIS A 130 3.69 -2.16 6.35
N ALA A 131 2.52 -1.53 6.23
CA ALA A 131 2.31 -0.37 5.38
C ALA A 131 2.67 0.94 6.11
N VAL A 132 3.33 1.87 5.42
CA VAL A 132 3.63 3.23 5.89
C VAL A 132 2.84 4.22 5.07
N TYR A 133 2.09 5.09 5.74
CA TYR A 133 1.36 6.18 5.09
C TYR A 133 1.99 7.51 5.45
N LEU A 134 2.37 8.29 4.43
CA LEU A 134 2.87 9.65 4.61
C LEU A 134 1.74 10.63 4.29
N GLY A 135 1.42 11.55 5.21
CA GLY A 135 0.35 12.52 4.99
C GLY A 135 -1.06 11.97 5.22
N PRO A 136 -2.11 12.73 4.87
CA PRO A 136 -2.06 14.13 4.42
C PRO A 136 -1.76 15.11 5.57
N GLN A 137 -1.93 14.65 6.82
CA GLN A 137 -1.63 15.40 8.04
C GLN A 137 -0.12 15.35 8.36
N ASN A 138 0.31 16.14 9.35
CA ASN A 138 1.69 16.08 9.89
C ASN A 138 2.80 16.30 8.84
N ARG A 139 2.61 17.32 7.99
CA ARG A 139 3.66 17.81 7.08
C ARG A 139 4.85 18.33 7.89
N PHE A 140 6.05 17.90 7.52
CA PHE A 140 7.32 18.33 8.13
C PHE A 140 7.70 19.76 7.76
N ALA A 141 7.32 20.19 6.56
CA ALA A 141 7.41 21.57 6.13
C ALA A 141 6.30 21.89 5.12
N LYS A 142 5.85 23.14 5.13
CA LYS A 142 4.89 23.70 4.16
C LYS A 142 5.56 24.86 3.44
N GLY A 143 5.43 24.89 2.12
CA GLY A 143 5.92 25.99 1.28
C GLY A 143 4.78 26.71 0.58
N GLU A 144 5.12 27.77 -0.13
CA GLU A 144 4.17 28.51 -0.96
C GLU A 144 3.56 27.63 -2.06
N GLY A 145 2.36 27.99 -2.52
CA GLY A 145 1.69 27.29 -3.62
C GLY A 145 1.24 25.86 -3.32
N GLY A 146 1.11 25.49 -2.04
CA GLY A 146 0.67 24.14 -1.62
C GLY A 146 1.80 23.12 -1.44
N LYS A 147 3.06 23.54 -1.65
CA LYS A 147 4.24 22.72 -1.46
C LYS A 147 4.26 22.09 -0.06
N SER A 148 4.52 20.80 -0.02
CA SER A 148 4.43 19.97 1.17
C SER A 148 5.62 19.02 1.20
N THR A 149 6.32 18.99 2.34
CA THR A 149 7.36 18.00 2.63
C THR A 149 6.87 17.09 3.73
N TYR A 150 6.99 15.79 3.52
CA TYR A 150 6.64 14.75 4.49
C TYR A 150 7.92 14.02 4.88
N LEU A 151 8.24 13.99 6.17
CA LEU A 151 9.34 13.23 6.74
C LEU A 151 8.77 12.24 7.74
N HIS A 152 9.09 10.96 7.58
CA HIS A 152 8.52 9.89 8.39
C HIS A 152 9.61 8.98 8.93
N GLU A 153 9.53 8.66 10.22
CA GLU A 153 10.33 7.64 10.88
C GLU A 153 9.76 6.27 10.56
N VAL A 154 10.64 5.34 10.16
CA VAL A 154 10.30 3.96 9.79
C VAL A 154 11.38 2.99 10.29
N GLU A 155 11.07 1.70 10.30
CA GLU A 155 12.09 0.66 10.47
C GLU A 155 13.09 0.66 9.29
N PRO A 156 14.37 0.37 9.52
CA PRO A 156 15.29 0.13 8.41
C PRO A 156 14.84 -1.08 7.56
N GLY A 157 14.99 -0.97 6.24
CA GLY A 157 14.57 -2.05 5.34
C GLY A 157 14.37 -1.63 3.89
N GLU A 158 13.85 -2.57 3.10
CA GLU A 158 13.42 -2.31 1.72
C GLU A 158 11.94 -1.96 1.68
N TYR A 159 11.60 -0.88 1.00
CA TYR A 159 10.26 -0.34 0.87
C TYR A 159 9.86 -0.29 -0.59
N VAL A 160 8.61 -0.66 -0.89
CA VAL A 160 8.00 -0.52 -2.21
C VAL A 160 6.98 0.60 -2.15
N PHE A 161 6.98 1.48 -3.16
CA PHE A 161 5.89 2.43 -3.32
C PHE A 161 4.65 1.69 -3.82
N TYR A 162 3.60 1.60 -3.00
CA TYR A 162 2.36 0.92 -3.38
C TYR A 162 1.43 1.82 -4.18
N GLY A 163 1.43 3.13 -3.92
CA GLY A 163 0.57 4.08 -4.60
C GLY A 163 0.25 5.31 -3.76
N ASN A 164 -0.71 6.10 -4.21
CA ASN A 164 -1.25 7.23 -3.47
C ASN A 164 -2.63 6.86 -2.93
N ALA A 165 -2.66 6.39 -1.68
CA ALA A 165 -3.82 5.74 -1.09
C ALA A 165 -4.00 6.18 0.36
N MET A 166 -5.25 6.45 0.75
CA MET A 166 -5.55 6.83 2.13
C MET A 166 -5.60 5.59 3.03
N ALA A 167 -5.04 5.70 4.23
CA ALA A 167 -5.16 4.66 5.25
C ALA A 167 -6.64 4.37 5.56
N GLY A 168 -7.06 3.10 5.41
CA GLY A 168 -8.41 2.64 5.75
C GLY A 168 -9.56 3.15 4.87
N GLY A 169 -9.28 3.82 3.75
CA GLY A 169 -10.30 4.36 2.83
C GLY A 169 -10.49 3.52 1.57
N VAL A 170 -11.70 3.54 1.00
CA VAL A 170 -12.05 2.92 -0.30
C VAL A 170 -11.59 3.79 -1.50
N GLY A 171 -10.55 4.62 -1.31
CA GLY A 171 -10.15 5.65 -2.26
C GLY A 171 -8.64 5.80 -2.35
N GLY A 172 -8.13 5.78 -3.57
CA GLY A 172 -6.71 5.84 -3.87
C GLY A 172 -6.39 5.16 -5.19
N ILE A 173 -5.13 5.29 -5.61
CA ILE A 173 -4.60 4.68 -6.83
C ILE A 173 -3.39 3.84 -6.43
N CYS A 174 -3.38 2.55 -6.82
CA CYS A 174 -2.22 1.69 -6.64
C CYS A 174 -1.34 1.70 -7.89
N ALA A 175 -0.02 1.69 -7.69
CA ALA A 175 0.97 1.48 -8.74
C ALA A 175 1.16 -0.03 -9.02
N CYS A 176 0.04 -0.74 -9.20
CA CYS A 176 0.01 -2.20 -9.30
C CYS A 176 0.61 -2.74 -10.62
N LEU A 177 0.67 -1.93 -11.68
CA LEU A 177 1.19 -2.35 -13.00
C LEU A 177 2.65 -1.96 -13.26
N GLY A 178 3.35 -1.46 -12.23
CA GLY A 178 4.74 -1.05 -12.32
C GLY A 178 5.07 0.01 -11.29
N THR A 179 6.08 -0.23 -10.48
CA THR A 179 6.48 0.69 -9.40
C THR A 179 7.97 0.54 -9.09
N VAL A 180 8.42 1.17 -8.00
CA VAL A 180 9.80 1.12 -7.53
C VAL A 180 9.88 0.69 -6.08
N ALA A 181 10.98 0.02 -5.76
CA ALA A 181 11.46 -0.19 -4.41
C ALA A 181 12.70 0.65 -4.13
N PHE A 182 13.02 0.85 -2.86
CA PHE A 182 14.24 1.50 -2.40
C PHE A 182 14.59 1.01 -0.99
N LYS A 183 15.84 1.22 -0.57
CA LYS A 183 16.29 0.93 0.79
C LYS A 183 16.25 2.18 1.65
N ALA A 184 15.69 2.05 2.85
CA ALA A 184 15.77 3.04 3.90
C ALA A 184 16.76 2.53 4.97
N GLU A 185 17.90 3.18 5.09
CA GLU A 185 18.98 2.77 5.98
C GLU A 185 18.88 3.42 7.36
N ALA A 186 19.31 2.70 8.40
CA ALA A 186 19.35 3.22 9.76
C ALA A 186 20.23 4.47 9.84
N GLY A 187 19.76 5.49 10.55
CA GLY A 187 20.45 6.75 10.72
C GLY A 187 20.55 7.58 9.44
N LYS A 188 19.75 7.28 8.40
CA LYS A 188 19.70 8.05 7.16
C LYS A 188 18.30 8.55 6.83
N VAL A 189 18.24 9.68 6.15
CA VAL A 189 17.04 10.26 5.54
C VAL A 189 17.09 9.96 4.05
N THR A 190 16.27 9.01 3.60
CA THR A 190 16.17 8.62 2.20
C THR A 190 15.19 9.54 1.48
N SER A 191 15.72 10.38 0.58
CA SER A 191 14.93 11.30 -0.24
C SER A 191 14.44 10.64 -1.51
N LEU A 192 13.11 10.55 -1.65
CA LEU A 192 12.48 10.07 -2.88
C LEU A 192 12.34 11.17 -3.94
N GLY A 193 12.78 12.39 -3.63
CA GLY A 193 12.56 13.57 -4.45
C GLY A 193 11.10 14.03 -4.43
N GLN A 194 10.62 14.47 -5.59
CA GLN A 194 9.30 15.06 -5.72
C GLN A 194 8.32 14.01 -6.23
N PHE A 195 7.36 13.65 -5.40
CA PHE A 195 6.20 12.89 -5.85
C PHE A 195 5.23 13.83 -6.57
N ARG A 196 4.84 13.41 -7.77
CA ARG A 196 3.93 14.11 -8.67
C ARG A 196 2.78 13.20 -9.05
N MET A 197 1.67 13.83 -9.31
CA MET A 197 0.46 13.28 -9.89
C MET A 197 0.16 14.05 -11.18
N PRO A 198 0.60 13.55 -12.35
CA PRO A 198 0.42 14.24 -13.63
C PRO A 198 -1.04 14.63 -13.91
N TRP A 199 -1.99 13.84 -13.42
CA TRP A 199 -3.41 14.18 -13.35
C TRP A 199 -3.68 15.57 -12.74
N VAL A 200 -3.20 15.76 -11.51
CA VAL A 200 -3.39 17.00 -10.75
C VAL A 200 -2.60 18.15 -11.36
N ASP A 201 -1.44 17.85 -11.95
CA ASP A 201 -0.65 18.84 -12.67
C ASP A 201 -1.42 19.38 -13.89
N GLY A 202 -2.15 18.51 -14.61
CA GLY A 202 -3.01 18.88 -15.72
C GLY A 202 -4.20 19.77 -15.33
N LEU A 203 -4.60 19.79 -14.05
CA LEU A 203 -5.66 20.68 -13.56
C LEU A 203 -5.21 22.14 -13.40
N ARG A 204 -3.90 22.43 -13.51
CA ARG A 204 -3.35 23.79 -13.35
C ARG A 204 -3.55 24.70 -14.57
N GLY A 205 -3.95 24.13 -15.73
CA GLY A 205 -4.18 24.88 -16.98
C GLY A 205 -5.57 25.55 -17.10
N PRO A 206 -5.87 26.18 -18.26
CA PRO A 206 -7.20 26.70 -18.59
C PRO A 206 -8.27 25.60 -18.49
N LYS A 207 -9.46 25.94 -17.99
CA LYS A 207 -10.51 24.95 -17.65
C LYS A 207 -10.90 24.06 -18.83
N GLU A 208 -10.85 24.61 -20.03
CA GLU A 208 -11.21 23.96 -21.30
C GLU A 208 -10.20 22.88 -21.72
N GLN A 209 -8.96 22.97 -21.23
CA GLN A 209 -7.85 22.06 -21.52
C GLN A 209 -7.59 21.07 -20.37
N ARG A 210 -8.33 21.18 -19.26
CA ARG A 210 -8.18 20.28 -18.12
C ARG A 210 -8.77 18.93 -18.48
N ALA A 211 -7.97 17.90 -18.27
CA ALA A 211 -8.44 16.53 -18.27
C ALA A 211 -9.56 16.39 -17.21
N LYS A 212 -10.65 15.65 -17.51
CA LYS A 212 -11.80 15.48 -16.58
C LYS A 212 -11.77 14.18 -15.77
N THR A 213 -11.26 13.11 -16.36
CA THR A 213 -10.94 11.82 -15.71
C THR A 213 -9.52 11.35 -16.05
N SER A 214 -8.90 10.48 -15.22
CA SER A 214 -7.57 9.91 -15.49
C SER A 214 -7.40 9.31 -16.90
N LEU A 215 -8.50 8.92 -17.54
CA LEU A 215 -8.57 8.43 -18.92
C LEU A 215 -8.34 9.51 -20.00
N ASP A 216 -8.49 10.79 -19.65
CA ASP A 216 -8.27 11.93 -20.55
C ASP A 216 -6.80 12.37 -20.59
N LEU A 217 -5.91 11.68 -19.85
CA LEU A 217 -4.48 11.96 -19.88
C LEU A 217 -3.88 11.62 -21.26
N PRO A 218 -2.83 12.34 -21.70
CA PRO A 218 -2.12 11.98 -22.92
C PRO A 218 -1.61 10.54 -22.89
N GLU A 219 -1.52 9.93 -24.07
CA GLU A 219 -1.00 8.57 -24.20
C GLU A 219 0.38 8.44 -23.54
N GLY A 220 0.55 7.40 -22.72
CA GLY A 220 1.80 7.14 -21.99
C GLY A 220 1.96 7.90 -20.66
N VAL A 221 1.01 8.78 -20.30
CA VAL A 221 1.00 9.47 -19.00
C VAL A 221 0.18 8.67 -17.99
N THR A 222 0.75 8.47 -16.80
CA THR A 222 0.08 7.82 -15.67
C THR A 222 -0.20 8.83 -14.57
N THR A 223 -0.92 8.43 -13.52
CA THR A 223 -1.34 9.32 -12.43
C THR A 223 -0.25 9.54 -11.38
N MET A 224 0.90 8.88 -11.47
CA MET A 224 1.94 8.91 -10.45
C MET A 224 3.34 9.01 -11.08
N ALA A 225 4.16 9.92 -10.58
CA ALA A 225 5.53 10.11 -11.05
C ALA A 225 6.47 10.53 -9.91
N PHE A 226 7.75 10.25 -10.06
CA PHE A 226 8.81 10.81 -9.22
C PHE A 226 9.74 11.66 -10.07
N ALA A 227 10.12 12.84 -9.57
CA ALA A 227 11.14 13.68 -10.16
C ALA A 227 12.34 13.81 -9.20
N PRO A 228 13.58 13.73 -9.71
CA PRO A 228 14.77 13.85 -8.88
C PRO A 228 14.93 15.32 -8.45
N ILE A 229 14.60 15.60 -7.18
CA ILE A 229 14.90 16.88 -6.54
C ILE A 229 15.69 16.60 -5.27
N ALA A 230 16.73 17.41 -5.02
CA ALA A 230 17.48 17.33 -3.78
C ALA A 230 16.60 17.80 -2.61
N PHE A 231 16.60 17.02 -1.54
CA PHE A 231 16.04 17.46 -0.26
C PHE A 231 17.14 18.10 0.57
N SER A 232 16.85 19.26 1.15
CA SER A 232 17.72 19.94 2.11
C SER A 232 16.83 20.70 3.10
N ASP A 233 17.12 20.55 4.39
CA ASP A 233 16.48 21.29 5.46
C ASP A 233 17.54 21.60 6.52
N PRO A 234 17.68 22.86 6.99
CA PRO A 234 18.74 23.25 7.93
C PRO A 234 18.66 22.52 9.29
N ARG A 235 17.52 21.90 9.61
CA ARG A 235 17.33 21.12 10.84
C ARG A 235 17.87 19.69 10.73
N ILE A 236 18.19 19.24 9.52
CA ILE A 236 18.66 17.89 9.22
C ILE A 236 20.10 17.97 8.71
N PRO A 237 21.06 17.25 9.32
CA PRO A 237 22.43 17.20 8.82
C PRO A 237 22.49 16.71 7.37
N ALA A 238 23.24 17.41 6.51
CA ALA A 238 23.28 17.12 5.07
C ALA A 238 23.85 15.73 4.76
N ASP A 239 24.81 15.25 5.55
CA ASP A 239 25.43 13.92 5.45
C ASP A 239 24.48 12.77 5.86
N MET A 240 23.37 13.10 6.52
CA MET A 240 22.29 12.18 6.83
C MET A 240 21.36 11.96 5.64
N VAL A 241 21.25 12.93 4.73
CA VAL A 241 20.34 12.88 3.58
C VAL A 241 20.99 12.14 2.42
N VAL A 242 20.32 11.10 1.94
CA VAL A 242 20.76 10.32 0.76
C VAL A 242 19.62 10.24 -0.26
N PRO A 243 19.89 10.39 -1.57
CA PRO A 243 18.87 10.16 -2.58
C PRO A 243 18.50 8.67 -2.64
N ALA A 244 17.22 8.39 -2.87
CA ALA A 244 16.76 7.02 -3.05
C ALA A 244 17.38 6.39 -4.30
N ARG A 245 17.91 5.18 -4.14
CA ARG A 245 18.30 4.31 -5.25
C ARG A 245 17.11 3.42 -5.58
N PHE A 246 16.34 3.82 -6.58
CA PHE A 246 15.17 3.06 -7.00
C PHE A 246 15.58 1.79 -7.74
N THR A 247 14.91 0.69 -7.41
CA THR A 247 14.94 -0.56 -8.16
C THR A 247 13.54 -0.85 -8.70
N PRO A 248 13.39 -1.24 -9.97
CA PRO A 248 12.07 -1.48 -10.54
C PRO A 248 11.36 -2.67 -9.88
N VAL A 249 10.06 -2.56 -9.74
CA VAL A 249 9.15 -3.63 -9.31
C VAL A 249 8.08 -3.75 -10.39
N ASP A 250 7.87 -4.95 -10.90
CA ASP A 250 6.90 -5.22 -11.97
C ASP A 250 5.46 -5.14 -11.42
N ARG A 251 4.75 -6.26 -11.34
CA ARG A 251 3.36 -6.25 -10.88
C ARG A 251 3.25 -6.42 -9.37
N MET A 252 2.34 -5.66 -8.77
CA MET A 252 1.90 -5.85 -7.40
C MET A 252 0.42 -6.23 -7.34
N PRO A 253 0.01 -7.10 -6.42
CA PRO A 253 -1.40 -7.39 -6.24
C PRO A 253 -2.16 -6.18 -5.70
N ASN A 254 -3.41 -6.00 -6.16
CA ASN A 254 -4.29 -4.95 -5.67
C ASN A 254 -4.92 -5.35 -4.33
N TRP A 255 -4.12 -5.29 -3.28
CA TRP A 255 -4.46 -5.73 -1.94
C TRP A 255 -5.67 -5.01 -1.30
N PHE A 256 -5.99 -3.81 -1.77
CA PHE A 256 -7.04 -2.96 -1.19
C PHE A 256 -8.17 -2.62 -2.19
N GLY A 257 -8.18 -3.23 -3.38
CA GLY A 257 -9.22 -2.97 -4.39
C GLY A 257 -9.24 -1.53 -4.92
N LEU A 258 -8.08 -0.88 -5.02
CA LEU A 258 -7.94 0.50 -5.49
C LEU A 258 -8.00 0.61 -7.02
N GLU A 259 -8.10 1.84 -7.53
CA GLU A 259 -7.86 2.11 -8.95
C GLU A 259 -6.44 1.66 -9.32
N VAL A 260 -6.32 0.94 -10.44
CA VAL A 260 -5.07 0.30 -10.87
C VAL A 260 -4.35 1.19 -11.87
N ASP A 261 -3.09 1.51 -11.57
CA ASP A 261 -2.20 2.28 -12.42
C ASP A 261 -0.73 1.82 -12.23
N ARG A 262 0.23 2.62 -12.69
CA ARG A 262 1.68 2.43 -12.55
C ARG A 262 2.40 3.77 -12.38
N VAL A 263 3.61 3.74 -11.83
CA VAL A 263 4.49 4.91 -11.80
C VAL A 263 5.01 5.20 -13.21
N MET A 264 5.09 6.47 -13.59
CA MET A 264 5.73 6.91 -14.84
C MET A 264 7.14 6.31 -14.99
N PRO A 265 7.64 6.11 -16.22
CA PRO A 265 9.04 5.79 -16.46
C PRO A 265 9.96 6.74 -15.66
N ILE A 266 11.00 6.17 -15.08
CA ILE A 266 12.03 6.93 -14.37
C ILE A 266 13.33 6.73 -15.14
N GLU A 267 13.89 7.83 -15.62
CA GLU A 267 15.12 7.82 -16.41
C GLU A 267 16.24 7.07 -15.68
N GLY A 268 16.92 6.17 -16.38
CA GLY A 268 17.99 5.32 -15.82
C GLY A 268 17.52 4.23 -14.85
N VAL A 269 16.24 4.17 -14.48
CA VAL A 269 15.70 3.20 -13.53
C VAL A 269 14.76 2.22 -14.22
N MET A 270 13.69 2.71 -14.84
CA MET A 270 12.70 1.85 -15.48
C MET A 270 12.00 2.53 -16.64
N ARG A 271 11.64 1.72 -17.63
CA ARG A 271 10.67 2.07 -18.68
C ARG A 271 9.69 0.93 -18.88
N TYR A 272 8.70 1.16 -19.73
CA TYR A 272 7.74 0.12 -20.10
C TYR A 272 7.93 -0.30 -21.55
N GLU A 273 7.88 -1.61 -21.78
CA GLU A 273 7.63 -2.17 -23.10
C GLU A 273 6.28 -2.88 -23.04
N ARG A 274 5.27 -2.25 -23.65
CA ARG A 274 3.85 -2.64 -23.50
C ARG A 274 3.43 -2.61 -22.02
N ASP A 275 3.21 -3.79 -21.44
CA ASP A 275 2.70 -4.05 -20.10
C ASP A 275 3.77 -4.66 -19.17
N LYS A 276 5.04 -4.59 -19.57
CA LYS A 276 6.19 -5.11 -18.82
C LYS A 276 7.10 -3.98 -18.37
N VAL A 277 7.51 -4.04 -17.10
CA VAL A 277 8.60 -3.19 -16.58
C VAL A 277 9.93 -3.69 -17.14
N VAL A 278 10.69 -2.78 -17.75
CA VAL A 278 12.08 -3.00 -18.18
C VAL A 278 13.01 -2.30 -17.21
N ASP A 279 13.89 -3.08 -16.58
CA ASP A 279 14.90 -2.57 -15.66
C ASP A 279 16.07 -1.94 -16.41
N LEU A 280 16.29 -0.64 -16.20
CA LEU A 280 17.37 0.13 -16.80
C LEU A 280 18.56 0.29 -15.86
N THR A 281 18.43 -0.07 -14.58
CA THR A 281 19.52 0.03 -13.59
C THR A 281 20.67 -0.91 -13.92
N VAL A 282 20.39 -2.02 -14.60
CA VAL A 282 21.39 -3.02 -15.03
C VAL A 282 22.14 -2.57 -16.29
N ALA A 283 21.53 -1.72 -17.12
CA ALA A 283 22.15 -1.19 -18.35
C ALA A 283 23.13 -0.05 -18.07
N ALA A 284 22.99 0.63 -16.92
CA ALA A 284 23.96 1.58 -16.41
C ALA A 284 25.12 0.83 -15.75
N GLY A 285 26.09 0.36 -16.56
CA GLY A 285 27.40 -0.05 -16.05
C GLY A 285 28.05 1.06 -15.21
N PRO A 286 29.06 0.76 -14.37
CA PRO A 286 29.66 1.74 -13.47
C PRO A 286 30.09 2.97 -14.26
N ALA A 287 29.59 4.14 -13.87
CA ALA A 287 30.04 5.40 -14.41
C ALA A 287 31.56 5.48 -14.22
N THR A 288 32.30 5.52 -15.32
CA THR A 288 33.74 5.75 -15.34
C THR A 288 34.01 7.08 -14.63
N PRO A 289 34.99 7.13 -13.69
CA PRO A 289 35.33 8.33 -12.93
C PRO A 289 35.78 9.50 -13.82
#